data_AF-A0A7Z9IN23-F1
#
_entry.id   AF-A0A7Z9IN23-F1
#
_cell.length_a   1.000
_cell.length_b   1.000
_cell.length_c   1.000
_cell.angle_alpha   90.00
_cell.angle_beta   90.00
_cell.angle_gamma   90.00
#
_symmetry.space_group_name_H-M   'P 1'
#
loop_
_entity.id
_entity.type
_entity.pdbx_description
1 polymer ?
#
loop_
_entity_poly.entity_id
_entity_poly.type
_entity_poly.pdbx_seq_one_letter_code
_entity_poly.pdbx_strand_id
1 'polypeptide(L)'
;MVTGILLSLMAALGFGLGAVFIKAGMSSVSVKTATVISLISSTVVTMGVAFFLHYEEILSLAPVAFIWFILAGLITFLGGRFLNFHSISLVGASKASAVVSSTPLFAAILAVLFLDETIGFMLGIGTLMIVVGITLVVIQE
;
A
#
# COMPACT_ATOMS: atom_id res chain seq x y z
N MET A 1 -17.14 -13.09 -8.91
CA MET A 1 -17.25 -13.00 -7.43
C MET A 1 -16.17 -13.81 -6.73
N VAL A 2 -16.08 -15.12 -6.95
CA VAL A 2 -15.07 -16.00 -6.29
C VAL A 2 -13.61 -15.59 -6.60
N THR A 3 -13.30 -15.25 -7.85
CA THR A 3 -11.95 -14.81 -8.25
C THR A 3 -11.48 -13.58 -7.47
N GLY A 4 -12.35 -12.61 -7.25
CA GLY A 4 -12.03 -11.41 -6.47
C GLY A 4 -11.73 -11.72 -5.01
N ILE A 5 -12.49 -12.64 -4.40
CA ILE A 5 -12.26 -13.11 -3.03
C ILE A 5 -10.89 -13.81 -2.95
N LEU A 6 -10.59 -14.73 -3.87
CA LEU A 6 -9.30 -15.42 -3.91
C LEU A 6 -8.13 -14.46 -4.06
N LEU A 7 -8.22 -13.49 -4.98
CA LEU A 7 -7.20 -12.47 -5.16
C LEU A 7 -7.02 -11.61 -3.91
N SER A 8 -8.11 -11.25 -3.21
CA SER A 8 -8.03 -10.48 -1.96
C SER A 8 -7.33 -11.24 -0.83
N LEU A 9 -7.57 -12.56 -0.72
CA LEU A 9 -6.90 -13.42 0.27
C LEU A 9 -5.42 -13.58 -0.06
N MET A 10 -5.08 -13.79 -1.34
CA MET A 10 -3.68 -13.84 -1.78
C MET A 10 -2.96 -12.52 -1.54
N ALA A 11 -3.62 -11.39 -1.77
CA ALA A 11 -3.09 -10.07 -1.46
C ALA A 11 -2.86 -9.91 0.05
N ALA A 12 -3.84 -10.26 0.89
CA ALA A 12 -3.71 -10.18 2.35
C ALA A 12 -2.55 -11.04 2.87
N LEU A 13 -2.40 -12.27 2.38
CA LEU A 13 -1.27 -13.13 2.69
C LEU A 13 0.07 -12.52 2.24
N GLY A 14 0.12 -11.98 1.01
CA GLY A 14 1.30 -11.33 0.47
C GLY A 14 1.72 -10.11 1.30
N PHE A 15 0.78 -9.25 1.70
CA PHE A 15 1.05 -8.09 2.56
C PHE A 15 1.51 -8.51 3.95
N GLY A 16 0.84 -9.50 4.57
CA GLY A 16 1.21 -10.01 5.89
C GLY A 16 2.61 -10.63 5.93
N LEU A 17 2.89 -11.57 5.02
CA LEU A 17 4.20 -12.20 4.90
C LEU A 17 5.28 -11.17 4.53
N GLY A 18 4.96 -10.24 3.63
CA GLY A 18 5.86 -9.17 3.24
C GLY A 18 6.32 -8.33 4.44
N ALA A 19 5.40 -7.89 5.29
CA ALA A 19 5.73 -7.09 6.48
C ALA A 19 6.67 -7.84 7.44
N VAL A 20 6.47 -9.14 7.63
CA VAL A 20 7.34 -10.00 8.44
C VAL A 20 8.73 -10.14 7.82
N PHE A 21 8.82 -10.45 6.52
CA PHE A 21 10.10 -10.61 5.84
C PHE A 21 10.88 -9.31 5.73
N ILE A 22 10.21 -8.17 5.53
CA ILE A 22 10.85 -6.85 5.55
C ILE A 22 11.41 -6.55 6.94
N LYS A 23 10.64 -6.80 8.01
CA LYS A 23 11.14 -6.63 9.38
C LYS A 23 12.36 -7.51 9.65
N ALA A 24 12.31 -8.78 9.24
CA ALA A 24 13.43 -9.70 9.38
C ALA A 24 14.66 -9.26 8.58
N GLY A 25 14.47 -8.87 7.31
CA GLY A 25 15.55 -8.44 6.42
C GLY A 25 16.24 -7.15 6.87
N MET A 26 15.48 -6.21 7.45
CA MET A 26 16.02 -4.96 8.00
C MET A 26 16.94 -5.15 9.22
N SER A 27 17.02 -6.35 9.80
CA SER A 27 18.05 -6.66 10.82
C SER A 27 19.47 -6.59 10.23
N SER A 28 19.61 -6.82 8.92
CA SER A 28 20.89 -6.94 8.23
C SER A 28 21.19 -5.78 7.28
N VAL A 29 20.19 -4.95 6.96
CA VAL A 29 20.32 -3.83 6.00
C VAL A 29 19.56 -2.59 6.46
N SER A 30 20.00 -1.41 6.02
CA SER A 30 19.31 -0.16 6.32
C SER A 30 17.91 -0.10 5.66
N VAL A 31 16.98 0.66 6.25
CA VAL A 31 15.63 0.91 5.70
C VAL A 31 15.68 1.43 4.26
N LYS A 32 16.63 2.32 3.96
CA LYS A 32 16.82 2.87 2.61
C LYS A 32 17.18 1.76 1.62
N THR A 33 18.15 0.92 1.97
CA THR A 33 18.57 -0.23 1.15
C THR A 33 17.42 -1.21 0.94
N ALA A 34 16.68 -1.57 1.99
CA ALA A 34 15.52 -2.44 1.89
C ALA A 34 14.44 -1.86 0.96
N THR A 35 14.20 -0.55 1.04
CA THR A 35 13.24 0.15 0.18
C THR A 35 13.67 0.11 -1.28
N VAL A 36 14.95 0.39 -1.58
CA VAL A 36 15.48 0.35 -2.95
C VAL A 36 15.44 -1.07 -3.53
N ILE A 37 15.83 -2.08 -2.74
CA ILE A 37 15.74 -3.48 -3.17
C ILE A 37 14.29 -3.86 -3.48
N SER A 38 13.35 -3.49 -2.60
CA SER A 38 11.92 -3.73 -2.83
C SER A 38 11.40 -3.00 -4.07
N LEU A 39 11.87 -1.78 -4.35
CA LEU A 39 11.50 -1.04 -5.54
C LEU A 39 11.99 -1.74 -6.80
N ILE A 40 13.28 -2.08 -6.87
CA ILE A 40 13.85 -2.73 -8.05
C ILE A 40 13.18 -4.08 -8.28
N SER A 41 13.01 -4.91 -7.24
CA SER A 41 12.41 -6.24 -7.39
C SER A 41 10.94 -6.15 -7.83
N SER A 42 10.14 -5.29 -7.20
CA SER A 42 8.74 -5.10 -7.58
C SER A 42 8.59 -4.52 -8.99
N THR A 43 9.44 -3.57 -9.39
CA THR A 43 9.43 -3.01 -10.74
C THR A 43 9.77 -4.07 -11.78
N VAL A 44 10.84 -4.86 -11.59
CA VAL A 44 11.24 -5.89 -12.56
C VAL A 44 10.13 -6.93 -12.75
N VAL A 45 9.55 -7.42 -11.66
CA VAL A 45 8.48 -8.42 -11.72
C VAL A 45 7.22 -7.83 -12.36
N THR A 46 6.79 -6.65 -11.90
CA THR A 46 5.53 -6.04 -12.37
C THR A 46 5.64 -5.60 -13.84
N MET A 47 6.76 -4.98 -14.23
CA MET A 47 7.02 -4.57 -15.61
C MET A 47 7.11 -5.79 -16.52
N GLY A 48 7.79 -6.86 -16.09
CA GLY A 48 7.87 -8.10 -16.86
C GLY A 48 6.49 -8.72 -17.13
N VAL A 49 5.64 -8.81 -16.10
CA VAL A 49 4.27 -9.32 -16.24
C VAL A 49 3.41 -8.38 -17.10
N ALA A 50 3.52 -7.06 -16.89
CA ALA A 50 2.74 -6.08 -17.63
C ALA A 50 3.04 -6.11 -19.13
N PHE A 51 4.32 -6.11 -19.53
CA PHE A 51 4.72 -6.20 -20.92
C PHE A 51 4.41 -7.58 -21.53
N PHE A 52 4.46 -8.66 -20.74
CA PHE A 52 4.10 -9.98 -21.24
C PHE A 52 2.60 -10.11 -21.57
N LEU A 53 1.73 -9.47 -20.79
CA LEU A 53 0.28 -9.58 -20.96
C LEU A 53 -0.32 -8.49 -21.85
N HIS A 54 0.22 -7.26 -21.81
CA HIS A 54 -0.41 -6.06 -22.38
C HIS A 54 0.56 -5.17 -23.17
N TYR A 55 1.52 -5.77 -23.89
CA TYR A 55 2.53 -5.04 -24.66
C TYR A 55 1.96 -3.93 -25.56
N GLU A 56 0.97 -4.26 -26.40
CA GLU A 56 0.42 -3.32 -27.38
C GLU A 56 -0.32 -2.15 -26.71
N GLU A 57 -1.08 -2.44 -25.65
CA GLU A 57 -1.81 -1.43 -24.88
C GLU A 57 -0.84 -0.42 -24.24
N ILE A 58 0.27 -0.91 -23.67
CA ILE A 58 1.27 -0.05 -23.02
C ILE A 58 1.92 0.90 -24.02
N LEU A 59 2.23 0.44 -25.24
CA LEU A 59 2.81 1.30 -26.28
C LEU A 59 1.81 2.29 -26.87
N SER A 60 0.52 2.00 -26.79
CA SER A 60 -0.54 2.90 -27.25
C SER A 60 -0.89 4.03 -26.27
N LEU A 61 -0.32 4.01 -25.06
CA LEU A 61 -0.62 5.00 -24.03
C LEU A 61 -0.20 6.40 -24.44
N ALA A 62 -1.07 7.38 -24.14
CA ALA A 62 -0.74 8.78 -24.33
C ALA A 62 0.46 9.19 -23.45
N PRO A 63 1.39 10.04 -23.94
CA PRO A 63 2.55 10.49 -23.16
C PRO A 63 2.19 11.09 -21.80
N VAL A 64 1.02 11.72 -21.68
CA VAL A 64 0.50 12.28 -20.43
C VAL A 64 0.23 11.21 -19.36
N ALA A 65 -0.13 9.98 -19.75
CA ALA A 65 -0.37 8.90 -18.79
C ALA A 65 0.92 8.52 -18.03
N PHE A 66 2.07 8.57 -18.70
CA PHE A 66 3.36 8.33 -18.07
C PHE A 66 3.70 9.38 -17.01
N ILE A 67 3.30 10.64 -17.19
CA ILE A 67 3.48 11.69 -16.18
C ILE A 67 2.69 11.32 -14.91
N TRP A 68 1.43 10.91 -15.07
CA TRP A 68 0.60 10.48 -13.93
C TRP A 68 1.17 9.24 -13.24
N PHE A 69 1.68 8.25 -13.98
CA PHE A 69 2.34 7.09 -13.38
C PHE A 69 3.62 7.44 -12.64
N ILE A 70 4.43 8.37 -13.16
CA ILE A 70 5.63 8.86 -12.46
C ILE A 70 5.23 9.54 -11.16
N LEU A 71 4.22 10.43 -11.18
CA LEU A 71 3.74 11.11 -9.98
C LEU A 71 3.19 10.12 -8.95
N ALA A 72 2.35 9.18 -9.38
CA ALA A 72 1.81 8.14 -8.52
C ALA A 72 2.93 7.26 -7.92
N GLY A 73 3.91 6.87 -8.74
CA GLY A 73 5.08 6.12 -8.30
C GLY A 73 5.92 6.87 -7.28
N LEU A 74 6.15 8.17 -7.49
CA LEU A 74 6.91 9.04 -6.60
C LEU A 74 6.24 9.13 -5.22
N ILE A 75 4.93 9.42 -5.19
CA ILE A 75 4.14 9.51 -3.95
C ILE A 75 4.15 8.15 -3.23
N THR A 76 3.94 7.07 -3.98
CA THR A 76 3.85 5.72 -3.42
C THR A 76 5.18 5.25 -2.84
N PHE A 77 6.31 5.47 -3.52
CA PHE A 77 7.60 4.94 -3.07
C PHE A 77 8.37 5.87 -2.14
N LEU A 78 8.52 7.15 -2.50
CA LEU A 78 9.25 8.11 -1.66
C LEU A 78 8.46 8.45 -0.40
N GLY A 79 7.15 8.60 -0.54
CA GLY A 79 6.24 8.82 0.59
C GLY A 79 5.86 7.50 1.25
N GLY A 80 4.91 6.79 0.65
CA GLY A 80 4.23 5.66 1.29
C GLY A 80 5.16 4.51 1.71
N ARG A 81 5.91 3.93 0.78
CA ARG A 81 6.72 2.72 0.98
C ARG A 81 7.87 2.97 1.94
N PHE A 82 8.62 4.05 1.74
CA PHE A 82 9.73 4.40 2.62
C PHE A 82 9.27 4.67 4.05
N LEU A 83 8.22 5.49 4.23
CA LEU A 83 7.66 5.78 5.56
C LEU A 83 7.09 4.52 6.21
N ASN A 84 6.46 3.64 5.43
CA ASN A 84 5.95 2.37 5.93
C ASN A 84 7.10 1.47 6.45
N PHE A 85 8.15 1.27 5.66
CA PHE A 85 9.30 0.45 6.09
C PHE A 85 10.00 1.06 7.29
N HIS A 86 10.11 2.39 7.31
CA HIS A 86 10.65 3.10 8.46
C HIS A 86 9.80 2.87 9.71
N SER A 87 8.47 2.98 9.61
CA SER A 87 7.56 2.68 10.72
C SER A 87 7.70 1.23 11.22
N ILE A 88 7.79 0.25 10.31
CA ILE A 88 8.01 -1.16 10.66
C ILE A 88 9.34 -1.32 11.40
N SER A 89 10.39 -0.59 10.98
CA SER A 89 11.69 -0.64 11.64
C SER A 89 11.62 -0.12 13.08
N LEU A 90 10.85 0.95 13.34
CA LEU A 90 10.71 1.61 14.64
C LEU A 90 9.76 0.89 15.61
N VAL A 91 8.53 0.58 15.18
CA VAL A 91 7.47 0.08 16.07
C VAL A 91 7.11 -1.39 15.84
N GLY A 92 7.78 -2.05 14.88
CA GLY A 92 7.51 -3.44 14.52
C GLY A 92 6.37 -3.60 13.50
N ALA A 93 6.27 -4.79 12.92
CA ALA A 93 5.32 -5.08 11.84
C ALA A 93 3.84 -5.02 12.30
N SER A 94 3.56 -5.44 13.55
CA SER A 94 2.20 -5.47 14.11
C SER A 94 1.62 -4.05 14.26
N LYS A 95 2.29 -3.18 15.04
CA LYS A 95 1.86 -1.79 15.26
C LYS A 95 1.80 -0.99 13.95
N ALA A 96 2.79 -1.16 13.07
CA ALA A 96 2.78 -0.49 11.76
C ALA A 96 1.60 -0.93 10.88
N SER A 97 1.27 -2.22 10.83
CA SER A 97 0.15 -2.73 10.03
C SER A 97 -1.21 -2.28 10.59
N ALA A 98 -1.34 -2.18 11.91
CA ALA A 98 -2.53 -1.61 12.54
C ALA A 98 -2.75 -0.16 12.10
N VAL A 99 -1.70 0.68 12.14
CA VAL A 99 -1.80 2.07 11.68
C VAL A 99 -2.15 2.15 10.19
N VAL A 100 -1.53 1.32 9.34
CA VAL A 100 -1.86 1.28 7.90
C VAL A 100 -3.32 0.89 7.64
N SER A 101 -3.95 0.13 8.55
CA SER A 101 -5.37 -0.22 8.43
C SER A 101 -6.30 1.01 8.51
N SER A 102 -5.78 2.19 8.90
CA SER A 102 -6.50 3.47 8.80
C SER A 102 -6.56 4.05 7.37
N THR A 103 -5.95 3.41 6.38
CA THR A 103 -5.97 3.87 4.97
C THR A 103 -7.38 4.24 4.48
N PRO A 104 -8.46 3.49 4.78
CA PRO A 104 -9.82 3.87 4.37
C PRO A 104 -10.29 5.22 4.91
N LEU A 105 -9.86 5.63 6.11
CA LEU A 105 -10.16 6.96 6.67
C LEU A 105 -9.56 8.06 5.80
N PHE A 106 -8.26 7.94 5.48
CA PHE A 106 -7.57 8.93 4.64
C PHE A 106 -8.11 8.90 3.21
N ALA A 107 -8.41 7.72 2.66
CA ALA A 107 -9.01 7.59 1.34
C ALA A 107 -10.38 8.29 1.27
N ALA A 108 -11.24 8.12 2.28
CA ALA A 108 -12.54 8.80 2.33
C ALA A 108 -12.39 10.33 2.42
N ILE A 109 -11.44 10.83 3.24
CA ILE A 109 -11.16 12.27 3.33
C ILE A 109 -10.71 12.82 1.97
N LEU A 110 -9.76 12.14 1.31
CA LEU A 110 -9.26 12.56 0.00
C LEU A 110 -10.35 12.48 -1.08
N ALA A 111 -11.22 11.47 -1.04
CA ALA A 111 -12.34 11.35 -1.98
C ALA A 111 -13.32 12.51 -1.86
N VAL A 112 -13.68 12.93 -0.64
CA VAL A 112 -14.52 14.13 -0.43
C VAL A 112 -13.83 15.38 -0.96
N LEU A 113 -12.55 15.57 -0.63
CA LEU A 113 -11.83 16.81 -0.94
C LEU A 113 -11.49 16.97 -2.42
N PHE A 114 -11.15 15.88 -3.11
CA PHE A 114 -10.64 15.93 -4.49
C PHE A 114 -11.62 15.38 -5.53
N LEU A 115 -12.50 14.45 -5.16
CA LEU A 115 -13.46 13.82 -6.08
C LEU A 115 -14.91 14.32 -5.85
N ASP A 116 -15.13 15.19 -4.86
CA ASP A 116 -16.46 15.71 -4.48
C ASP A 116 -17.46 14.58 -4.13
N GLU A 117 -16.95 13.47 -3.60
CA GLU A 117 -17.77 12.33 -3.18
C GLU A 117 -18.45 12.60 -1.83
N THR A 118 -19.70 12.14 -1.68
CA THR A 118 -20.42 12.22 -0.40
C THR A 118 -20.21 10.96 0.43
N ILE A 119 -19.79 11.11 1.69
CA ILE A 119 -19.66 9.99 2.62
C ILE A 119 -21.05 9.51 3.04
N GLY A 120 -21.43 8.32 2.61
CA GLY A 120 -22.65 7.65 3.06
C GLY A 120 -22.56 7.24 4.54
N PHE A 121 -23.73 7.13 5.20
CA PHE A 121 -23.84 6.79 6.62
C PHE A 121 -23.08 5.49 6.99
N MET A 122 -23.18 4.47 6.15
CA MET A 122 -22.53 3.17 6.37
C MET A 122 -20.99 3.25 6.28
N LEU A 123 -20.47 4.07 5.36
CA LEU A 123 -19.02 4.32 5.24
C LEU A 123 -18.50 5.12 6.45
N GLY A 124 -19.30 6.06 6.96
CA GLY A 124 -18.99 6.80 8.19
C GLY A 124 -18.84 5.88 9.40
N ILE A 125 -19.80 4.98 9.63
CA ILE A 125 -19.73 3.99 10.71
C ILE A 125 -18.53 3.06 10.53
N GLY A 126 -18.31 2.54 9.32
CA GLY A 126 -17.17 1.65 9.05
C GLY A 126 -15.83 2.33 9.34
N THR A 127 -15.68 3.58 8.94
CA THR A 127 -14.49 4.39 9.22
C THR A 127 -14.28 4.61 10.73
N LEU A 128 -15.36 4.91 11.49
CA LEU A 128 -15.29 5.03 12.94
C LEU A 128 -14.85 3.72 13.61
N MET A 129 -15.40 2.57 13.17
CA MET A 129 -15.00 1.26 13.68
C MET A 129 -13.52 0.96 13.42
N ILE A 130 -13.00 1.34 12.25
CA ILE A 130 -11.57 1.22 11.93
C ILE A 130 -10.74 2.02 12.94
N VAL A 131 -11.09 3.29 13.20
CA VAL A 131 -10.36 4.14 14.15
C VAL A 131 -10.34 3.51 15.54
N VAL A 132 -11.49 3.06 16.04
CA VAL A 132 -11.61 2.40 17.35
C VAL A 132 -10.75 1.14 17.42
N GLY A 133 -10.82 0.28 16.40
CA GLY A 133 -10.04 -0.96 16.34
C GLY A 133 -8.53 -0.69 16.40
N ILE A 134 -8.05 0.31 15.67
CA ILE A 134 -6.63 0.71 15.67
C ILE A 134 -6.22 1.22 17.04
N THR A 135 -7.03 2.07 17.68
CA THR A 135 -6.74 2.58 19.03
C THR A 135 -6.59 1.44 20.03
N LEU A 136 -7.46 0.43 19.98
CA LEU A 136 -7.36 -0.73 20.87
C LEU A 136 -6.07 -1.54 20.65
N VAL A 137 -5.69 -1.78 19.39
CA VAL A 137 -4.46 -2.51 19.06
C VAL A 137 -3.22 -1.75 19.51
N VAL A 138 -3.22 -0.42 19.38
CA VAL A 138 -2.09 0.41 19.81
C VAL A 138 -1.94 0.46 21.33
N ILE A 139 -3.04 0.39 22.09
CA ILE A 139 -3.04 0.46 23.57
C ILE A 139 -2.68 -0.89 24.22
N GLN A 140 -2.93 -2.04 23.57
CA GLN A 140 -2.74 -3.37 24.16
C GLN A 140 -1.27 -3.82 24.36
N GLU A 141 -0.27 -3.06 23.88
CA GLU A 141 1.16 -3.36 24.07
C GLU A 141 1.98 -2.15 24.53
#